data_AF-A0A8I3A3L3-F1
#
_entry.id   AF-A0A8I3A3L3-F1
#
_cell.length_a   1.000
_cell.length_b   1.000
_cell.length_c   1.000
_cell.angle_alpha   90.00
_cell.angle_beta   90.00
_cell.angle_gamma   90.00
#
_symmetry.space_group_name_H-M   'P 1'
#
loop_
_entity.id
_entity.type
_entity.pdbx_description
1 polymer ?
#
loop_
_entity_poly.entity_id
_entity_poly.type
_entity_poly.pdbx_seq_one_letter_code
_entity_poly.pdbx_strand_id
1 'polypeptide(L)'
;MSRDGCKAIAFGLVGLLVFFFISANLILHISFCPLFPSTMNAIRRDWETDVAQHDIFLEKWRLEKLGHDTIEEEWKLETEWHEKDVARHIREEDERQEHVRQEWAREFERHAHEVEEYEKMVAHRVREEQERQQRVREEWAREVEKHRHEWEEMERREHERRESGRQRWQREVENHDRIEKERKKREDEERQKLNMFWGGIEAHTCTTYATRDYTAQLMNLPTTWEHRVEACKATPLEVHGVSYLPKSCEDKASDVNSRMLSGLTSCQGPGVVIGRWEINQHEADCATFWLWYKDKEIQLQRIEHYLENLPRGSDWREFCATTPVHFLGMEFSGAQECFQYVRCNWNYTGDTKRFSRTCRTWGRTATGKSMTQAVCESRHIAAVFQVYCPISSPFSKISGSNDDHVQTFKLGRSLGDKYYAVHFESNFLIV
;
A
#
# COMPACT_ATOMS: atom_id res chain seq x y z
N MET A 1 12.75 218.12 -56.84
CA MET A 1 13.87 218.30 -55.89
C MET A 1 14.82 217.11 -56.07
N SER A 2 16.12 217.38 -56.05
CA SER A 2 17.21 216.63 -56.72
C SER A 2 17.23 215.10 -56.51
N ARG A 3 17.52 214.36 -57.58
CA ARG A 3 17.20 212.93 -57.78
C ARG A 3 18.40 211.97 -57.72
N ASP A 4 19.57 212.40 -57.21
CA ASP A 4 20.83 211.61 -57.26
C ASP A 4 21.40 211.14 -55.89
N GLY A 5 20.69 211.30 -54.77
CA GLY A 5 21.19 210.90 -53.44
C GLY A 5 20.86 209.46 -52.98
N CYS A 6 19.99 208.72 -53.69
CA CYS A 6 19.39 207.49 -53.16
C CYS A 6 20.15 206.18 -53.46
N LYS A 7 21.23 206.20 -54.25
CA LYS A 7 21.95 204.97 -54.65
C LYS A 7 23.16 204.63 -53.76
N ALA A 8 23.68 205.57 -52.97
CA ALA A 8 24.88 205.34 -52.15
C ALA A 8 24.61 204.57 -50.83
N ILE A 9 23.38 204.63 -50.28
CA ILE A 9 23.06 204.01 -48.99
C ILE A 9 22.80 202.49 -49.14
N ALA A 10 22.31 202.04 -50.30
CA ALA A 10 22.00 200.63 -50.53
C ALA A 10 23.26 199.73 -50.62
N PHE A 11 24.37 200.23 -51.18
CA PHE A 11 25.61 199.44 -51.28
C PHE A 11 26.36 199.30 -49.95
N GLY A 12 26.20 200.25 -49.02
CA GLY A 12 26.80 200.17 -47.68
C GLY A 12 26.23 199.05 -46.81
N LEU A 13 24.92 198.78 -46.90
CA LEU A 13 24.25 197.77 -46.08
C LEU A 13 24.57 196.33 -46.52
N VAL A 14 24.76 196.10 -47.82
CA VAL A 14 25.10 194.76 -48.34
C VAL A 14 26.52 194.34 -47.91
N GLY A 15 27.48 195.26 -47.90
CA GLY A 15 28.86 194.98 -47.45
C GLY A 15 28.94 194.59 -45.96
N LEU A 16 28.11 195.20 -45.12
CA LEU A 16 28.10 194.96 -43.67
C LEU A 16 27.53 193.57 -43.31
N LEU A 17 26.53 193.10 -44.05
CA LEU A 17 25.94 191.77 -43.85
C LEU A 17 26.89 190.63 -44.24
N VAL A 18 27.68 190.81 -45.31
CA VAL A 18 28.68 189.80 -45.73
C VAL A 18 29.79 189.66 -44.67
N PHE A 19 30.24 190.77 -44.07
CA PHE A 19 31.25 190.73 -43.03
C PHE A 19 30.77 190.00 -41.76
N PHE A 20 29.52 190.21 -41.34
CA PHE A 20 28.92 189.50 -40.20
C PHE A 20 28.78 187.99 -40.45
N PHE A 21 28.45 187.59 -41.68
CA PHE A 21 28.28 186.16 -42.00
C PHE A 21 29.60 185.39 -42.00
N ILE A 22 30.70 186.02 -42.47
CA ILE A 22 32.04 185.42 -42.44
C ILE A 22 32.57 185.33 -41.00
N SER A 23 32.37 186.38 -40.19
CA SER A 23 32.82 186.37 -38.79
C SER A 23 32.02 185.41 -37.91
N ALA A 24 30.71 185.24 -38.13
CA ALA A 24 29.91 184.25 -37.41
C ALA A 24 30.33 182.80 -37.72
N ASN A 25 30.66 182.48 -38.97
CA ASN A 25 31.13 181.14 -39.35
C ASN A 25 32.51 180.81 -38.78
N LEU A 26 33.42 181.79 -38.68
CA LEU A 26 34.74 181.57 -38.09
C LEU A 26 34.65 181.27 -36.58
N ILE A 27 33.70 181.91 -35.87
CA ILE A 27 33.49 181.69 -34.43
C ILE A 27 32.95 180.28 -34.16
N LEU A 28 31.98 179.80 -34.95
CA LEU A 28 31.41 178.47 -34.76
C LEU A 28 32.42 177.34 -35.04
N HIS A 29 33.37 177.53 -35.96
CA HIS A 29 34.38 176.52 -36.27
C HIS A 29 35.47 176.38 -35.20
N ILE A 30 35.72 177.44 -34.41
CA ILE A 30 36.68 177.38 -33.29
C ILE A 30 36.04 176.71 -32.05
N SER A 31 34.71 176.81 -31.87
CA SER A 31 34.02 176.28 -30.68
C SER A 31 33.87 174.75 -30.63
N PHE A 32 34.07 174.03 -31.73
CA PHE A 32 33.89 172.56 -31.81
C PHE A 32 35.19 171.77 -32.00
N CYS A 33 36.35 172.34 -31.68
CA CYS A 33 37.61 171.63 -31.76
C CYS A 33 37.87 170.81 -30.47
N PRO A 34 38.04 169.47 -30.55
CA PRO A 34 38.12 168.55 -29.38
C PRO A 34 39.42 168.66 -28.56
N LEU A 35 40.23 169.69 -28.79
CA LEU A 35 41.48 169.97 -28.08
C LEU A 35 41.35 171.18 -27.13
N PHE A 36 40.12 171.56 -26.78
CA PHE A 36 39.87 172.64 -25.82
C PHE A 36 40.18 172.17 -24.38
N PRO A 37 40.92 172.94 -23.56
CA PRO A 37 41.34 172.54 -22.21
C PRO A 37 40.20 172.11 -21.27
N SER A 38 38.98 172.62 -21.49
CA SER A 38 37.81 172.25 -20.70
C SER A 38 37.34 170.80 -20.93
N THR A 39 37.50 170.27 -22.15
CA THR A 39 37.09 168.90 -22.49
C THR A 39 38.11 167.87 -21.97
N MET A 40 39.40 168.19 -22.03
CA MET A 40 40.45 167.36 -21.42
C MET A 40 40.31 167.25 -19.90
N ASN A 41 39.85 168.31 -19.23
CA ASN A 41 39.57 168.27 -17.79
C ASN A 41 38.29 167.49 -17.42
N ALA A 42 37.37 167.27 -18.37
CA ALA A 42 36.22 166.39 -18.17
C ALA A 42 36.65 164.91 -18.32
N ILE A 43 37.37 164.59 -19.40
CA ILE A 43 37.91 163.22 -19.63
C ILE A 43 38.84 162.80 -18.49
N ARG A 44 39.66 163.71 -17.96
CA ARG A 44 40.53 163.43 -16.81
C ARG A 44 39.74 163.08 -15.55
N ARG A 45 38.62 163.78 -15.28
CA ARG A 45 37.76 163.51 -14.13
C ARG A 45 37.01 162.19 -14.27
N ASP A 46 36.54 161.86 -15.47
CA ASP A 46 35.91 160.56 -15.74
C ASP A 46 36.93 159.43 -15.55
N TRP A 47 38.15 159.60 -16.04
CA TRP A 47 39.24 158.64 -15.82
C TRP A 47 39.60 158.49 -14.32
N GLU A 48 39.70 159.59 -13.59
CA GLU A 48 39.94 159.56 -12.13
C GLU A 48 38.79 158.85 -11.38
N THR A 49 37.55 158.99 -11.88
CA THR A 49 36.38 158.28 -11.33
C THR A 49 36.42 156.79 -11.64
N ASP A 50 36.76 156.41 -12.88
CA ASP A 50 36.89 155.01 -13.29
C ASP A 50 38.04 154.32 -12.55
N VAL A 51 39.17 155.00 -12.34
CA VAL A 51 40.28 154.49 -11.52
C VAL A 51 39.82 154.27 -10.08
N ALA A 52 39.11 155.23 -9.48
CA ALA A 52 38.56 155.06 -8.13
C ALA A 52 37.54 153.91 -8.03
N GLN A 53 36.68 153.73 -9.03
CA GLN A 53 35.76 152.60 -9.10
C GLN A 53 36.48 151.27 -9.27
N HIS A 54 37.56 151.24 -10.07
CA HIS A 54 38.39 150.06 -10.25
C HIS A 54 39.11 149.67 -8.96
N ASP A 55 39.61 150.64 -8.19
CA ASP A 55 40.21 150.40 -6.88
C ASP A 55 39.19 149.81 -5.89
N ILE A 56 37.96 150.33 -5.89
CA ILE A 56 36.85 149.75 -5.08
C ILE A 56 36.55 148.30 -5.51
N PHE A 57 36.54 148.02 -6.82
CA PHE A 57 36.30 146.68 -7.34
C PHE A 57 37.44 145.72 -6.99
N LEU A 58 38.70 146.18 -7.05
CA LEU A 58 39.86 145.39 -6.64
C LEU A 58 39.82 145.06 -5.15
N GLU A 59 39.43 146.01 -4.29
CA GLU A 59 39.24 145.74 -2.86
C GLU A 59 38.09 144.75 -2.61
N LYS A 60 36.96 144.91 -3.32
CA LYS A 60 35.87 143.94 -3.24
C LYS A 60 36.31 142.54 -3.66
N TRP A 61 37.06 142.43 -4.76
CA TRP A 61 37.57 141.16 -5.25
C TRP A 61 38.60 140.53 -4.30
N ARG A 62 39.45 141.35 -3.65
CA ARG A 62 40.37 140.88 -2.60
C ARG A 62 39.60 140.30 -1.41
N LEU A 63 38.52 140.96 -0.97
CA LEU A 63 37.66 140.48 0.12
C LEU A 63 36.92 139.19 -0.26
N GLU A 64 36.36 139.12 -1.47
CA GLU A 64 35.71 137.90 -1.98
C GLU A 64 36.71 136.75 -2.08
N LYS A 65 37.92 137.01 -2.58
CA LYS A 65 39.00 136.02 -2.65
C LYS A 65 39.38 135.51 -1.26
N LEU A 66 39.55 136.40 -0.28
CA LEU A 66 39.83 136.00 1.10
C LEU A 66 38.70 135.14 1.69
N GLY A 67 37.44 135.46 1.37
CA GLY A 67 36.28 134.64 1.74
C GLY A 67 36.30 133.26 1.09
N HIS A 68 36.63 133.18 -0.20
CA HIS A 68 36.81 131.91 -0.91
C HIS A 68 37.94 131.07 -0.34
N ASP A 69 39.09 131.69 -0.06
CA ASP A 69 40.25 131.00 0.53
C ASP A 69 39.89 130.44 1.92
N THR A 70 39.12 131.19 2.72
CA THR A 70 38.62 130.74 4.04
C THR A 70 37.69 129.54 3.90
N ILE A 71 36.74 129.59 2.96
CA ILE A 71 35.82 128.47 2.69
C ILE A 71 36.62 127.25 2.20
N GLU A 72 37.63 127.45 1.35
CA GLU A 72 38.47 126.34 0.88
C GLU A 72 39.24 125.67 2.03
N GLU A 73 39.75 126.45 2.99
CA GLU A 73 40.38 125.92 4.21
C GLU A 73 39.38 125.16 5.09
N GLU A 74 38.16 125.70 5.28
CA GLU A 74 37.09 125.01 6.03
C GLU A 74 36.71 123.66 5.39
N TRP A 75 36.57 123.62 4.06
CA TRP A 75 36.27 122.39 3.32
C TRP A 75 37.39 121.36 3.40
N LYS A 76 38.66 121.81 3.38
CA LYS A 76 39.81 120.92 3.59
C LYS A 76 39.78 120.29 4.99
N LEU A 77 39.51 121.08 6.01
CA LEU A 77 39.40 120.58 7.39
C LEU A 77 38.21 119.62 7.56
N GLU A 78 37.06 119.93 6.96
CA GLU A 78 35.89 119.05 6.98
C GLU A 78 36.16 117.73 6.25
N THR A 79 36.85 117.77 5.10
CA THR A 79 37.25 116.58 4.35
C THR A 79 38.20 115.72 5.17
N GLU A 80 39.24 116.30 5.77
CA GLU A 80 40.17 115.56 6.65
C GLU A 80 39.46 114.95 7.86
N TRP A 81 38.50 115.67 8.44
CA TRP A 81 37.71 115.16 9.56
C TRP A 81 36.81 114.00 9.11
N HIS A 82 36.13 114.14 7.97
CA HIS A 82 35.29 113.10 7.38
C HIS A 82 36.10 111.85 7.03
N GLU A 83 37.29 111.99 6.44
CA GLU A 83 38.19 110.87 6.16
C GLU A 83 38.61 110.14 7.44
N LYS A 84 38.94 110.88 8.50
CA LYS A 84 39.27 110.29 9.82
C LYS A 84 38.09 109.57 10.44
N ASP A 85 36.88 110.13 10.30
CA ASP A 85 35.64 109.55 10.80
C ASP A 85 35.28 108.25 10.05
N VAL A 86 35.34 108.27 8.72
CA VAL A 86 35.14 107.08 7.88
C VAL A 86 36.17 106.01 8.21
N ALA A 87 37.45 106.36 8.34
CA ALA A 87 38.50 105.42 8.73
C ALA A 87 38.28 104.83 10.13
N ARG A 88 37.75 105.62 11.08
CA ARG A 88 37.35 105.13 12.40
C ARG A 88 36.19 104.14 12.27
N HIS A 89 35.14 104.47 11.53
CA HIS A 89 34.00 103.59 11.34
C HIS A 89 34.35 102.28 10.65
N ILE A 90 35.25 102.30 9.66
CA ILE A 90 35.74 101.08 9.00
C ILE A 90 36.48 100.20 10.02
N ARG A 91 37.38 100.77 10.83
CA ARG A 91 38.09 99.99 11.87
C ARG A 91 37.13 99.38 12.90
N GLU A 92 36.16 100.15 13.38
CA GLU A 92 35.16 99.65 14.33
C GLU A 92 34.31 98.52 13.71
N GLU A 93 33.96 98.63 12.43
CA GLU A 93 33.22 97.59 11.74
C GLU A 93 34.07 96.35 11.49
N ASP A 94 35.35 96.51 11.12
CA ASP A 94 36.29 95.40 10.97
C ASP A 94 36.50 94.67 12.30
N GLU A 95 36.63 95.40 13.42
CA GLU A 95 36.72 94.83 14.77
C GLU A 95 35.43 94.09 15.17
N ARG A 96 34.25 94.65 14.85
CA ARG A 96 32.96 93.97 15.06
C ARG A 96 32.88 92.68 14.25
N GLN A 97 33.24 92.73 12.97
CA GLN A 97 33.22 91.54 12.12
C GLN A 97 34.22 90.50 12.56
N GLU A 98 35.40 90.91 13.03
CA GLU A 98 36.39 90.00 13.58
C GLU A 98 35.90 89.33 14.86
N HIS A 99 35.25 90.08 15.75
CA HIS A 99 34.60 89.51 16.92
C HIS A 99 33.55 88.46 16.54
N VAL A 100 32.68 88.78 15.56
CA VAL A 100 31.69 87.83 15.04
C VAL A 100 32.37 86.60 14.44
N ARG A 101 33.43 86.75 13.64
CA ARG A 101 34.19 85.62 13.08
C ARG A 101 34.76 84.73 14.17
N GLN A 102 35.28 85.30 15.24
CA GLN A 102 35.81 84.54 16.38
C GLN A 102 34.71 83.82 17.16
N GLU A 103 33.55 84.45 17.38
CA GLU A 103 32.41 83.79 18.01
C GLU A 103 31.90 82.62 17.18
N TRP A 104 31.76 82.82 15.87
CA TRP A 104 31.39 81.77 14.92
C TRP A 104 32.40 80.64 14.90
N ALA A 105 33.71 80.93 14.94
CA ALA A 105 34.75 79.91 15.00
C ALA A 105 34.62 79.06 16.29
N ARG A 106 34.41 79.69 17.45
CA ARG A 106 34.20 78.98 18.72
C ARG A 106 32.91 78.15 18.71
N GLU A 107 31.84 78.65 18.09
CA GLU A 107 30.59 77.91 17.95
C GLU A 107 30.75 76.71 17.03
N PHE A 108 31.47 76.87 15.92
CA PHE A 108 31.80 75.79 15.01
C PHE A 108 32.62 74.70 15.70
N GLU A 109 33.62 75.07 16.51
CA GLU A 109 34.41 74.12 17.31
C GLU A 109 33.55 73.35 18.33
N ARG A 110 32.63 74.05 19.04
CA ARG A 110 31.69 73.38 19.96
C ARG A 110 30.80 72.39 19.22
N HIS A 111 30.22 72.80 18.11
CA HIS A 111 29.36 71.95 17.31
C HIS A 111 30.12 70.77 16.71
N ALA A 112 31.37 70.97 16.28
CA ALA A 112 32.23 69.88 15.80
C ALA A 112 32.48 68.83 16.90
N HIS A 113 32.79 69.28 18.12
CA HIS A 113 32.96 68.38 19.27
C HIS A 113 31.66 67.64 19.64
N GLU A 114 30.51 68.32 19.61
CA GLU A 114 29.19 67.70 19.86
C GLU A 114 28.87 66.62 18.82
N VAL A 115 29.18 66.88 17.54
CA VAL A 115 29.01 65.88 16.47
C VAL A 115 29.93 64.68 16.69
N GLU A 116 31.19 64.89 17.05
CA GLU A 116 32.14 63.80 17.31
C GLU A 116 31.66 62.91 18.48
N GLU A 117 31.19 63.51 19.59
CA GLU A 117 30.64 62.77 20.72
C GLU A 117 29.36 62.02 20.36
N TYR A 118 28.49 62.62 19.54
CA TYR A 118 27.30 61.96 19.03
C TYR A 118 27.66 60.75 18.14
N GLU A 119 28.64 60.89 17.25
CA GLU A 119 29.14 59.80 16.41
C GLU A 119 29.70 58.65 17.24
N LYS A 120 30.47 58.93 18.29
CA LYS A 120 30.96 57.89 19.24
C LYS A 120 29.80 57.17 19.92
N MET A 121 28.78 57.90 20.38
CA MET A 121 27.60 57.33 21.02
C MET A 121 26.79 56.44 20.06
N VAL A 122 26.61 56.88 18.81
CA VAL A 122 25.94 56.09 17.76
C VAL A 122 26.75 54.84 17.44
N ALA A 123 28.07 54.97 17.25
CA ALA A 123 28.95 53.83 16.97
C ALA A 123 28.93 52.80 18.11
N HIS A 124 28.89 53.24 19.37
CA HIS A 124 28.72 52.36 20.53
C HIS A 124 27.39 51.60 20.46
N ARG A 125 26.27 52.31 20.25
CA ARG A 125 24.94 51.70 20.17
C ARG A 125 24.84 50.69 19.02
N VAL A 126 25.43 51.01 17.87
CA VAL A 126 25.49 50.10 16.70
C VAL A 126 26.27 48.83 17.05
N ARG A 127 27.41 48.94 17.75
CA ARG A 127 28.20 47.78 18.19
C ARG A 127 27.41 46.89 19.16
N GLU A 128 26.76 47.47 20.16
CA GLU A 128 25.94 46.71 21.12
C GLU A 128 24.77 45.97 20.44
N GLU A 129 24.15 46.62 19.45
CA GLU A 129 23.07 46.01 18.68
C GLU A 129 23.60 44.88 17.79
N GLN A 130 24.76 45.05 17.16
CA GLN A 130 25.43 43.99 16.39
C GLN A 130 25.78 42.79 17.27
N GLU A 131 26.34 43.01 18.45
CA GLU A 131 26.64 41.93 19.39
C GLU A 131 25.37 41.21 19.87
N ARG A 132 24.29 41.96 20.12
CA ARG A 132 22.99 41.37 20.47
C ARG A 132 22.45 40.51 19.34
N GLN A 133 22.50 41.01 18.11
CA GLN A 133 22.08 40.24 16.94
C GLN A 133 22.96 39.01 16.73
N GLN A 134 24.27 39.11 16.98
CA GLN A 134 25.17 37.97 16.88
C GLN A 134 24.83 36.90 17.94
N ARG A 135 24.59 37.29 19.20
CA ARG A 135 24.15 36.35 20.24
C ARG A 135 22.86 35.63 19.86
N VAL A 136 21.87 36.37 19.33
CA VAL A 136 20.62 35.79 18.84
C VAL A 136 20.86 34.82 17.68
N ARG A 137 21.75 35.15 16.74
CA ARG A 137 22.12 34.24 15.63
C ARG A 137 22.81 32.98 16.12
N GLU A 138 23.68 33.09 17.12
CA GLU A 138 24.39 31.95 17.72
C GLU A 138 23.44 31.04 18.52
N GLU A 139 22.49 31.62 19.25
CA GLU A 139 21.42 30.86 19.92
C GLU A 139 20.52 30.14 18.91
N TRP A 140 20.07 30.86 17.89
CA TRP A 140 19.26 30.28 16.82
C TRP A 140 20.00 29.17 16.08
N ALA A 141 21.30 29.34 15.80
CA ALA A 141 22.11 28.30 15.17
C ALA A 141 22.20 27.04 16.04
N ARG A 142 22.37 27.18 17.37
CA ARG A 142 22.36 26.04 18.31
C ARG A 142 21.01 25.34 18.35
N GLU A 143 19.91 26.09 18.33
CA GLU A 143 18.55 25.55 18.32
C GLU A 143 18.24 24.80 17.02
N VAL A 144 18.61 25.38 15.88
CA VAL A 144 18.49 24.74 14.57
C VAL A 144 19.28 23.43 14.52
N GLU A 145 20.50 23.41 15.05
CA GLU A 145 21.33 22.20 15.06
C GLU A 145 20.76 21.12 15.99
N LYS A 146 20.25 21.51 17.16
CA LYS A 146 19.54 20.59 18.05
C LYS A 146 18.32 19.99 17.37
N HIS A 147 17.50 20.82 16.73
CA HIS A 147 16.32 20.36 16.01
C HIS A 147 16.69 19.48 14.81
N ARG A 148 17.78 19.77 14.10
CA ARG A 148 18.32 18.92 13.03
C ARG A 148 18.65 17.53 13.56
N HIS A 149 19.41 17.44 14.66
CA HIS A 149 19.78 16.17 15.28
C HIS A 149 18.55 15.38 15.76
N GLU A 150 17.58 16.04 16.40
CA GLU A 150 16.32 15.41 16.83
C GLU A 150 15.53 14.85 15.62
N TRP A 151 15.53 15.57 14.50
CA TRP A 151 14.88 15.14 13.27
C TRP A 151 15.56 13.93 12.64
N GLU A 152 16.89 13.93 12.53
CA GLU A 152 17.68 12.80 12.04
C GLU A 152 17.52 11.56 12.92
N GLU A 153 17.42 11.73 14.23
CA GLU A 153 17.15 10.63 15.17
C GLU A 153 15.72 10.08 15.00
N MET A 154 14.72 10.96 14.83
CA MET A 154 13.34 10.55 14.55
C MET A 154 13.25 9.77 13.24
N GLU A 155 13.89 10.25 12.18
CA GLU A 155 13.92 9.59 10.87
C GLU A 155 14.60 8.23 10.93
N ARG A 156 15.70 8.10 11.69
CA ARG A 156 16.39 6.83 11.94
C ARG A 156 15.47 5.84 12.65
N ARG A 157 14.80 6.26 13.73
CA ARG A 157 13.83 5.41 14.47
C ARG A 157 12.66 4.99 13.58
N GLU A 158 12.18 5.88 12.73
CA GLU A 158 11.10 5.56 11.79
C GLU A 158 11.58 4.59 10.70
N HIS A 159 12.78 4.78 10.17
CA HIS A 159 13.40 3.88 9.21
C HIS A 159 13.57 2.48 9.80
N GLU A 160 14.09 2.35 11.02
CA GLU A 160 14.20 1.07 11.74
C GLU A 160 12.84 0.41 11.98
N ARG A 161 11.80 1.19 12.32
CA ARG A 161 10.42 0.68 12.43
C ARG A 161 9.90 0.15 11.10
N ARG A 162 10.15 0.86 10.00
CA ARG A 162 9.74 0.44 8.64
C ARG A 162 10.49 -0.82 8.21
N GLU A 163 11.79 -0.89 8.43
CA GLU A 163 12.63 -2.07 8.19
C GLU A 163 12.15 -3.29 8.98
N SER A 164 11.94 -3.13 10.28
CA SER A 164 11.45 -4.19 11.18
C SER A 164 10.06 -4.67 10.76
N GLY A 165 9.20 -3.75 10.32
CA GLY A 165 7.89 -4.06 9.73
C GLY A 165 8.01 -4.89 8.45
N ARG A 166 8.90 -4.51 7.53
CA ARG A 166 9.17 -5.28 6.30
C ARG A 166 9.66 -6.69 6.60
N GLN A 167 10.61 -6.85 7.51
CA GLN A 167 11.14 -8.17 7.90
C GLN A 167 10.09 -9.05 8.59
N ARG A 168 9.19 -8.45 9.39
CA ARG A 168 8.07 -9.18 9.97
C ARG A 168 7.08 -9.65 8.90
N TRP A 169 6.68 -8.76 8.00
CA TRP A 169 5.79 -9.07 6.89
C TRP A 169 6.35 -10.17 5.99
N GLN A 170 7.65 -10.10 5.66
CA GLN A 170 8.29 -11.10 4.84
C GLN A 170 8.24 -12.51 5.48
N ARG A 171 8.46 -12.60 6.80
CA ARG A 171 8.29 -13.86 7.55
C ARG A 171 6.85 -14.35 7.56
N GLU A 172 5.88 -13.45 7.68
CA GLU A 172 4.45 -13.77 7.63
C GLU A 172 4.04 -14.30 6.25
N VAL A 173 4.53 -13.68 5.17
CA VAL A 173 4.32 -14.13 3.77
C VAL A 173 4.96 -15.50 3.54
N GLU A 174 6.23 -15.70 3.91
CA GLU A 174 6.91 -16.99 3.76
C GLU A 174 6.20 -18.11 4.54
N ASN A 175 5.72 -17.81 5.75
CA ASN A 175 4.95 -18.75 6.55
C ASN A 175 3.59 -19.07 5.91
N HIS A 176 2.89 -18.05 5.39
CA HIS A 176 1.63 -18.23 4.69
C HIS A 176 1.80 -19.09 3.44
N ASP A 177 2.81 -18.81 2.61
CA ASP A 177 3.12 -19.58 1.41
C ASP A 177 3.44 -21.05 1.73
N ARG A 178 4.15 -21.30 2.84
CA ARG A 178 4.42 -22.66 3.32
C ARG A 178 3.12 -23.38 3.71
N ILE A 179 2.27 -22.73 4.50
CA ILE A 179 0.98 -23.30 4.93
C ILE A 179 0.08 -23.58 3.72
N GLU A 180 0.05 -22.67 2.74
CA GLU A 180 -0.78 -22.82 1.54
C GLU A 180 -0.28 -23.96 0.65
N LYS A 181 1.04 -24.10 0.47
CA LYS A 181 1.64 -25.26 -0.22
C LYS A 181 1.30 -26.58 0.48
N GLU A 182 1.36 -26.63 1.80
CA GLU A 182 0.98 -27.83 2.57
C GLU A 182 -0.53 -28.14 2.48
N ARG A 183 -1.38 -27.10 2.49
CA ARG A 183 -2.83 -27.28 2.31
C ARG A 183 -3.13 -27.83 0.92
N LYS A 184 -2.54 -27.22 -0.11
CA LYS A 184 -2.71 -27.66 -1.50
C LYS A 184 -2.22 -29.10 -1.70
N LYS A 185 -1.07 -29.46 -1.11
CA LYS A 185 -0.57 -30.83 -1.14
C LYS A 185 -1.56 -31.83 -0.52
N ARG A 186 -2.16 -31.50 0.63
CA ARG A 186 -3.19 -32.32 1.28
C ARG A 186 -4.46 -32.44 0.42
N GLU A 187 -4.94 -31.33 -0.13
CA GLU A 187 -6.11 -31.34 -1.02
C GLU A 187 -5.86 -32.16 -2.29
N ASP A 188 -4.67 -32.06 -2.89
CA ASP A 188 -4.29 -32.85 -4.06
C ASP A 188 -4.16 -34.35 -3.72
N GLU A 189 -3.61 -34.71 -2.55
CA GLU A 189 -3.58 -36.08 -2.04
C GLU A 189 -4.99 -36.64 -1.77
N GLU A 190 -5.91 -35.84 -1.22
CA GLU A 190 -7.31 -36.24 -1.00
C GLU A 190 -8.08 -36.39 -2.32
N ARG A 191 -7.88 -35.50 -3.29
CA ARG A 191 -8.46 -35.62 -4.63
C ARG A 191 -7.99 -36.88 -5.33
N GLN A 192 -6.70 -37.22 -5.19
CA GLN A 192 -6.16 -38.48 -5.71
C GLN A 192 -6.81 -39.68 -5.02
N LYS A 193 -7.06 -39.61 -3.70
CA LYS A 193 -7.79 -40.66 -2.98
C LYS A 193 -9.21 -40.88 -3.48
N LEU A 194 -9.95 -39.81 -3.73
CA LEU A 194 -11.36 -39.88 -4.12
C LEU A 194 -11.58 -40.34 -5.57
N ASN A 195 -10.55 -40.34 -6.41
CA ASN A 195 -10.65 -40.77 -7.81
C ASN A 195 -10.24 -42.25 -8.02
N MET A 196 -9.96 -42.99 -6.95
CA MET A 196 -9.71 -44.42 -7.00
C MET A 196 -11.02 -45.19 -6.97
N PHE A 197 -11.21 -46.10 -7.92
CA PHE A 197 -12.39 -46.94 -7.99
C PHE A 197 -12.02 -48.35 -8.45
N TRP A 198 -12.88 -49.32 -8.12
CA TRP A 198 -12.71 -50.70 -8.56
C TRP A 198 -13.19 -50.88 -9.99
N GLY A 199 -12.31 -51.40 -10.86
CA GLY A 199 -12.61 -51.76 -12.23
C GLY A 199 -12.33 -53.24 -12.50
N GLY A 200 -12.94 -53.79 -13.56
CA GLY A 200 -12.74 -55.19 -13.94
C GLY A 200 -13.15 -56.15 -12.83
N ILE A 201 -14.34 -55.96 -12.26
CA ILE A 201 -14.89 -56.85 -11.24
C ILE A 201 -15.17 -58.21 -11.91
N GLU A 202 -14.46 -59.23 -11.45
CA GLU A 202 -14.58 -60.61 -11.90
C GLU A 202 -15.14 -61.46 -10.77
N ALA A 203 -16.30 -62.06 -11.03
CA ALA A 203 -16.92 -63.06 -10.17
C ALA A 203 -16.29 -64.43 -10.46
N HIS A 204 -15.76 -65.08 -9.43
CA HIS A 204 -15.18 -66.42 -9.53
C HIS A 204 -16.20 -67.50 -9.15
N THR A 205 -15.75 -68.75 -9.15
CA THR A 205 -16.55 -69.89 -8.69
C THR A 205 -16.96 -69.72 -7.24
N CYS A 206 -18.19 -70.14 -6.92
CA CYS A 206 -18.66 -70.17 -5.54
C CYS A 206 -17.77 -71.10 -4.70
N THR A 207 -17.31 -70.62 -3.55
CA THR A 207 -16.39 -71.35 -2.65
C THR A 207 -17.15 -72.15 -1.60
N THR A 208 -18.16 -71.55 -0.97
CA THR A 208 -19.00 -72.17 0.06
C THR A 208 -20.48 -71.75 -0.11
N TYR A 209 -21.38 -72.22 0.77
CA TYR A 209 -22.79 -71.83 0.74
C TYR A 209 -22.97 -70.30 0.74
N ALA A 210 -23.73 -69.80 -0.24
CA ALA A 210 -24.01 -68.38 -0.43
C ALA A 210 -22.76 -67.49 -0.48
N THR A 211 -21.59 -68.08 -0.76
CA THR A 211 -20.30 -67.39 -0.74
C THR A 211 -19.61 -67.46 -2.09
N ARG A 212 -19.26 -66.29 -2.61
CA ARG A 212 -18.57 -66.13 -3.89
C ARG A 212 -17.30 -65.31 -3.71
N ASP A 213 -16.25 -65.76 -4.39
CA ASP A 213 -15.01 -65.01 -4.47
C ASP A 213 -15.11 -63.97 -5.59
N TYR A 214 -14.72 -62.74 -5.27
CA TYR A 214 -14.61 -61.65 -6.24
C TYR A 214 -13.19 -61.15 -6.31
N THR A 215 -12.76 -60.75 -7.50
CA THR A 215 -11.53 -59.98 -7.68
C THR A 215 -11.79 -58.74 -8.51
N ALA A 216 -11.09 -57.66 -8.20
CA ALA A 216 -11.20 -56.41 -8.93
C ALA A 216 -9.86 -55.69 -8.91
N GLN A 217 -9.63 -54.86 -9.92
CA GLN A 217 -8.42 -54.07 -10.06
C GLN A 217 -8.69 -52.65 -9.57
N LEU A 218 -7.79 -52.10 -8.75
CA LEU A 218 -7.92 -50.71 -8.30
C LEU A 218 -7.44 -49.78 -9.42
N MET A 219 -8.38 -49.08 -10.03
CA MET A 219 -8.13 -48.17 -11.15
C MET A 219 -7.72 -46.77 -10.65
N ASN A 220 -7.05 -46.02 -11.51
CA ASN A 220 -6.56 -44.65 -11.26
C ASN A 220 -5.57 -44.52 -10.10
N LEU A 221 -4.93 -45.61 -9.68
CA LEU A 221 -3.88 -45.57 -8.69
C LEU A 221 -2.57 -45.07 -9.33
N PRO A 222 -2.00 -43.92 -8.91
CA PRO A 222 -0.75 -43.43 -9.47
C PRO A 222 0.38 -44.45 -9.27
N THR A 223 1.19 -44.70 -10.30
CA THR A 223 2.30 -45.66 -10.23
C THR A 223 3.38 -45.27 -9.21
N THR A 224 3.47 -43.99 -8.87
CA THR A 224 4.43 -43.42 -7.90
C THR A 224 3.90 -43.38 -6.47
N TRP A 225 2.68 -43.87 -6.22
CA TRP A 225 2.10 -43.88 -4.88
C TRP A 225 2.81 -44.94 -4.02
N GLU A 226 3.26 -44.58 -2.82
CA GLU A 226 3.99 -45.52 -1.94
C GLU A 226 3.04 -46.49 -1.21
N HIS A 227 1.83 -46.02 -0.88
CA HIS A 227 0.87 -46.74 -0.03
C HIS A 227 -0.20 -47.49 -0.83
N ARG A 228 0.21 -48.19 -1.89
CA ARG A 228 -0.71 -48.80 -2.89
C ARG A 228 -1.59 -49.89 -2.28
N VAL A 229 -1.02 -50.71 -1.39
CA VAL A 229 -1.75 -51.75 -0.65
C VAL A 229 -2.70 -51.16 0.39
N GLU A 230 -2.34 -50.05 1.04
CA GLU A 230 -3.21 -49.36 1.99
C GLU A 230 -4.42 -48.75 1.29
N ALA A 231 -4.23 -48.15 0.12
CA ALA A 231 -5.32 -47.64 -0.72
C ALA A 231 -6.31 -48.76 -1.12
N CYS A 232 -5.80 -49.94 -1.49
CA CYS A 232 -6.62 -51.12 -1.74
C CYS A 232 -7.45 -51.51 -0.51
N LYS A 233 -6.85 -51.58 0.67
CA LYS A 233 -7.57 -51.94 1.91
C LYS A 233 -8.61 -50.92 2.34
N ALA A 234 -8.40 -49.65 2.01
CA ALA A 234 -9.28 -48.54 2.38
C ALA A 234 -10.42 -48.29 1.38
N THR A 235 -10.35 -48.85 0.16
CA THR A 235 -11.34 -48.58 -0.88
C THR A 235 -12.42 -49.67 -0.87
N PRO A 236 -13.67 -49.35 -0.49
CA PRO A 236 -14.75 -50.34 -0.52
C PRO A 236 -15.20 -50.68 -1.94
N LEU A 237 -15.60 -51.94 -2.15
CA LEU A 237 -16.28 -52.41 -3.35
C LEU A 237 -17.78 -52.57 -3.06
N GLU A 238 -18.62 -52.01 -3.93
CA GLU A 238 -20.07 -52.21 -3.84
C GLU A 238 -20.47 -53.43 -4.67
N VAL A 239 -20.97 -54.47 -3.99
CA VAL A 239 -21.54 -55.67 -4.62
C VAL A 239 -22.96 -55.81 -4.11
N HIS A 240 -23.92 -55.88 -5.03
CA HIS A 240 -25.36 -55.96 -4.71
C HIS A 240 -25.88 -54.84 -3.78
N GLY A 241 -25.32 -53.63 -3.87
CA GLY A 241 -25.75 -52.49 -3.05
C GLY A 241 -25.16 -52.45 -1.64
N VAL A 242 -24.28 -53.40 -1.29
CA VAL A 242 -23.58 -53.45 0.00
C VAL A 242 -22.09 -53.23 -0.23
N SER A 243 -21.49 -52.42 0.64
CA SER A 243 -20.09 -52.01 0.59
C SER A 243 -19.22 -52.98 1.38
N TYR A 244 -18.23 -53.60 0.72
CA TYR A 244 -17.31 -54.55 1.32
C TYR A 244 -15.85 -54.09 1.16
N LEU A 245 -15.07 -54.19 2.23
CA LEU A 245 -13.62 -54.02 2.17
C LEU A 245 -12.95 -55.33 1.70
N PRO A 246 -11.86 -55.25 0.92
CA PRO A 246 -11.18 -56.44 0.44
C PRO A 246 -10.58 -57.24 1.61
N LYS A 247 -10.69 -58.56 1.54
CA LYS A 247 -10.07 -59.51 2.48
C LYS A 247 -8.56 -59.54 2.30
N SER A 248 -8.08 -59.46 1.06
CA SER A 248 -6.67 -59.37 0.73
C SER A 248 -6.41 -58.44 -0.45
N CYS A 249 -5.18 -57.92 -0.50
CA CYS A 249 -4.72 -56.97 -1.51
C CYS A 249 -3.35 -57.43 -2.00
N GLU A 250 -3.20 -57.61 -3.32
CA GLU A 250 -1.96 -58.05 -3.95
C GLU A 250 -1.48 -56.96 -4.92
N ASP A 251 -0.27 -56.43 -4.69
CA ASP A 251 0.38 -55.52 -5.63
C ASP A 251 1.19 -56.32 -6.64
N LYS A 252 0.71 -56.40 -7.88
CA LYS A 252 1.38 -57.14 -8.95
C LYS A 252 2.48 -56.34 -9.66
N ALA A 253 2.78 -55.13 -9.18
CA ALA A 253 3.79 -54.28 -9.80
C ALA A 253 5.24 -54.70 -9.51
N SER A 254 5.49 -55.38 -8.38
CA SER A 254 6.83 -55.79 -7.95
C SER A 254 7.31 -57.09 -8.60
N ASP A 255 6.44 -57.83 -9.29
CA ASP A 255 6.76 -59.08 -9.97
C ASP A 255 7.36 -58.85 -11.36
N VAL A 256 8.48 -58.11 -11.40
CA VAL A 256 9.21 -57.77 -12.64
C VAL A 256 9.73 -59.03 -13.35
N ASN A 257 9.92 -60.14 -12.62
CA ASN A 257 10.39 -61.42 -13.17
C ASN A 257 9.31 -62.22 -13.92
N SER A 258 8.01 -61.94 -13.73
CA SER A 258 6.94 -62.67 -14.43
C SER A 258 6.72 -62.19 -15.87
N ARG A 259 7.31 -61.06 -16.27
CA ARG A 259 7.04 -60.41 -17.56
C ARG A 259 7.80 -61.04 -18.74
N MET A 260 8.83 -61.85 -18.50
CA MET A 260 9.70 -62.36 -19.57
C MET A 260 9.24 -63.70 -20.19
N LEU A 261 8.31 -64.42 -19.56
CA LEU A 261 7.92 -65.77 -20.00
C LEU A 261 6.52 -65.89 -20.62
N SER A 262 5.63 -64.91 -20.48
CA SER A 262 4.24 -65.11 -20.92
C SER A 262 3.91 -64.68 -22.34
N GLY A 263 4.80 -64.00 -23.09
CA GLY A 263 4.77 -63.79 -24.56
C GLY A 263 3.47 -63.29 -25.24
N LEU A 264 2.39 -63.11 -24.48
CA LEU A 264 1.02 -63.04 -24.93
C LEU A 264 0.37 -61.89 -24.17
N THR A 265 0.55 -60.69 -24.74
CA THR A 265 -0.42 -59.58 -24.77
C THR A 265 -1.44 -59.49 -23.62
N SER A 266 -0.99 -59.47 -22.36
CA SER A 266 -1.80 -58.93 -21.29
C SER A 266 -1.52 -57.43 -21.24
N CYS A 267 -2.44 -56.62 -21.76
CA CYS A 267 -2.38 -55.15 -21.75
C CYS A 267 -2.55 -54.55 -20.35
N GLN A 268 -2.35 -55.33 -19.29
CA GLN A 268 -2.37 -54.85 -17.91
C GLN A 268 -1.06 -54.09 -17.64
N GLY A 269 -1.19 -52.77 -17.55
CA GLY A 269 -0.05 -51.88 -17.30
C GLY A 269 0.71 -52.23 -16.01
N PRO A 270 1.99 -51.86 -15.90
CA PRO A 270 2.68 -51.94 -14.62
C PRO A 270 1.92 -51.12 -13.56
N GLY A 271 1.78 -51.65 -12.34
CA GLY A 271 1.13 -50.90 -11.26
C GLY A 271 -0.31 -51.30 -10.94
N VAL A 272 -0.76 -52.51 -11.26
CA VAL A 272 -2.10 -52.98 -10.86
C VAL A 272 -2.07 -53.54 -9.44
N VAL A 273 -2.97 -53.05 -8.58
CA VAL A 273 -3.30 -53.67 -7.30
C VAL A 273 -4.62 -54.41 -7.46
N ILE A 274 -4.65 -55.68 -7.04
CA ILE A 274 -5.84 -56.53 -7.11
C ILE A 274 -6.37 -56.73 -5.69
N GLY A 275 -7.63 -56.35 -5.48
CA GLY A 275 -8.38 -56.71 -4.28
C GLY A 275 -9.05 -58.07 -4.46
N ARG A 276 -9.18 -58.82 -3.36
CA ARG A 276 -9.99 -60.04 -3.30
C ARG A 276 -11.03 -59.95 -2.19
N TRP A 277 -12.25 -60.35 -2.49
CA TRP A 277 -13.36 -60.42 -1.53
C TRP A 277 -13.92 -61.83 -1.51
N GLU A 278 -14.42 -62.22 -0.33
CA GLU A 278 -15.20 -63.43 -0.13
C GLU A 278 -16.55 -62.96 0.43
N ILE A 279 -17.56 -62.88 -0.44
CA ILE A 279 -18.85 -62.27 -0.12
C ILE A 279 -19.85 -63.38 0.12
N ASN A 280 -20.40 -63.43 1.34
CA ASN A 280 -21.29 -64.49 1.82
C ASN A 280 -22.77 -64.06 1.91
N GLN A 281 -23.15 -62.96 1.25
CA GLN A 281 -24.49 -62.38 1.30
C GLN A 281 -25.00 -62.10 -0.10
N HIS A 282 -26.30 -62.32 -0.31
CA HIS A 282 -27.01 -62.03 -1.56
C HIS A 282 -26.52 -62.77 -2.81
N GLU A 283 -25.71 -63.82 -2.65
CA GLU A 283 -25.25 -64.70 -3.75
C GLU A 283 -26.23 -65.86 -3.99
N ALA A 284 -27.39 -65.56 -4.57
CA ALA A 284 -28.42 -66.57 -4.82
C ALA A 284 -27.94 -67.74 -5.71
N ASP A 285 -27.02 -67.48 -6.64
CA ASP A 285 -26.42 -68.52 -7.50
C ASP A 285 -25.55 -69.51 -6.72
N CYS A 286 -25.02 -69.10 -5.57
CA CYS A 286 -24.18 -69.92 -4.69
C CYS A 286 -25.01 -70.55 -3.56
N ALA A 287 -26.33 -70.32 -3.52
CA ALA A 287 -27.21 -70.92 -2.53
C ALA A 287 -27.61 -72.33 -2.98
N THR A 288 -27.02 -73.33 -2.34
CA THR A 288 -27.46 -74.72 -2.39
C THR A 288 -28.61 -74.95 -1.43
N PHE A 289 -29.44 -75.96 -1.67
CA PHE A 289 -30.55 -76.27 -0.77
C PHE A 289 -30.76 -77.78 -0.62
N TRP A 290 -31.35 -78.16 0.52
CA TRP A 290 -31.70 -79.53 0.85
C TRP A 290 -33.13 -79.82 0.39
N LEU A 291 -33.32 -80.77 -0.53
CA LEU A 291 -34.64 -81.02 -1.12
C LEU A 291 -35.56 -81.91 -0.30
N TRP A 292 -35.04 -83.07 0.09
CA TRP A 292 -35.82 -84.10 0.77
C TRP A 292 -34.94 -84.85 1.76
N TYR A 293 -35.59 -85.37 2.80
CA TYR A 293 -34.96 -86.11 3.86
C TYR A 293 -35.44 -87.56 3.88
N LYS A 294 -34.55 -88.46 4.26
CA LYS A 294 -34.86 -89.85 4.55
C LYS A 294 -34.40 -90.17 5.95
N ASP A 295 -35.36 -90.49 6.81
CA ASP A 295 -35.05 -91.01 8.14
C ASP A 295 -34.55 -92.45 8.01
N LYS A 296 -33.34 -92.71 8.50
CA LYS A 296 -32.76 -94.05 8.56
C LYS A 296 -32.59 -94.46 10.02
N GLU A 297 -33.40 -95.45 10.40
CA GLU A 297 -33.26 -96.33 11.58
C GLU A 297 -33.64 -95.75 12.97
N ILE A 298 -34.01 -96.68 13.85
CA ILE A 298 -34.80 -96.47 15.08
C ILE A 298 -33.91 -96.28 16.34
N GLN A 299 -32.59 -96.55 16.26
CA GLN A 299 -31.70 -96.56 17.44
C GLN A 299 -30.78 -95.33 17.57
N LEU A 300 -30.43 -94.68 16.46
CA LEU A 300 -29.72 -93.40 16.38
C LEU A 300 -30.32 -92.67 15.18
N GLN A 301 -31.01 -91.56 15.41
CA GLN A 301 -31.75 -90.88 14.34
C GLN A 301 -30.75 -90.25 13.34
N ARG A 302 -30.44 -91.01 12.29
CA ARG A 302 -29.57 -90.59 11.19
C ARG A 302 -30.45 -90.08 10.07
N ILE A 303 -30.36 -88.78 9.82
CA ILE A 303 -31.16 -88.14 8.79
C ILE A 303 -30.28 -87.91 7.57
N GLU A 304 -30.71 -88.46 6.43
CA GLU A 304 -30.02 -88.28 5.15
C GLU A 304 -30.75 -87.26 4.29
N HIS A 305 -30.06 -86.20 3.86
CA HIS A 305 -30.60 -85.18 2.95
C HIS A 305 -29.84 -85.14 1.63
N TYR A 306 -30.53 -84.75 0.56
CA TYR A 306 -29.93 -84.53 -0.75
C TYR A 306 -29.69 -83.04 -1.00
N LEU A 307 -28.45 -82.71 -1.33
CA LEU A 307 -28.02 -81.36 -1.66
C LEU A 307 -28.18 -81.11 -3.17
N GLU A 308 -28.90 -80.06 -3.53
CA GLU A 308 -29.06 -79.61 -4.91
C GLU A 308 -28.57 -78.18 -5.14
N ASN A 309 -28.53 -77.79 -6.42
CA ASN A 309 -28.00 -76.52 -6.92
C ASN A 309 -26.49 -76.32 -6.69
N LEU A 310 -25.71 -77.40 -6.73
CA LEU A 310 -24.25 -77.31 -6.62
C LEU A 310 -23.64 -76.62 -7.84
N PRO A 311 -22.87 -75.53 -7.66
CA PRO A 311 -22.20 -74.85 -8.75
C PRO A 311 -21.26 -75.79 -9.51
N ARG A 312 -21.15 -75.61 -10.83
CA ARG A 312 -20.32 -76.48 -11.65
C ARG A 312 -18.84 -76.27 -11.31
N GLY A 313 -18.17 -77.34 -10.88
CA GLY A 313 -16.75 -77.31 -10.55
C GLY A 313 -16.43 -76.86 -9.12
N SER A 314 -17.44 -76.61 -8.27
CA SER A 314 -17.20 -76.32 -6.86
C SER A 314 -16.83 -77.58 -6.07
N ASP A 315 -16.20 -77.39 -4.91
CA ASP A 315 -15.95 -78.49 -3.98
C ASP A 315 -17.23 -78.82 -3.22
N TRP A 316 -17.88 -79.90 -3.64
CA TRP A 316 -19.11 -80.34 -3.01
C TRP A 316 -18.99 -80.64 -1.51
N ARG A 317 -17.79 -80.99 -1.02
CA ARG A 317 -17.58 -81.24 0.41
C ARG A 317 -17.76 -79.96 1.20
N GLU A 318 -17.21 -78.87 0.69
CA GLU A 318 -17.30 -77.55 1.30
C GLU A 318 -18.75 -77.05 1.32
N PHE A 319 -19.47 -77.18 0.20
CA PHE A 319 -20.89 -76.84 0.13
C PHE A 319 -21.72 -77.68 1.10
N CYS A 320 -21.46 -78.98 1.16
CA CYS A 320 -22.19 -79.87 2.07
C CYS A 320 -21.93 -79.53 3.55
N ALA A 321 -20.71 -79.13 3.90
CA ALA A 321 -20.34 -78.72 5.26
C ALA A 321 -20.86 -77.31 5.65
N THR A 322 -21.22 -76.47 4.67
CA THR A 322 -21.60 -75.06 4.91
C THR A 322 -23.05 -74.72 4.55
N THR A 323 -23.79 -75.62 3.89
CA THR A 323 -25.20 -75.38 3.54
C THR A 323 -26.07 -75.56 4.78
N PRO A 324 -26.70 -74.50 5.30
CA PRO A 324 -27.52 -74.60 6.48
C PRO A 324 -28.74 -75.49 6.21
N VAL A 325 -29.18 -76.21 7.23
CA VAL A 325 -30.41 -76.99 7.19
C VAL A 325 -31.29 -76.62 8.38
N HIS A 326 -32.57 -76.41 8.10
CA HIS A 326 -33.59 -76.27 9.12
C HIS A 326 -34.38 -77.58 9.22
N PHE A 327 -34.34 -78.22 10.39
CA PHE A 327 -35.04 -79.48 10.64
C PHE A 327 -35.70 -79.46 12.01
N LEU A 328 -37.02 -79.68 12.05
CA LEU A 328 -37.83 -79.68 13.29
C LEU A 328 -37.61 -78.44 14.18
N GLY A 329 -37.42 -77.27 13.58
CA GLY A 329 -37.18 -76.01 14.31
C GLY A 329 -35.75 -75.84 14.83
N MET A 330 -34.83 -76.77 14.52
CA MET A 330 -33.40 -76.62 14.76
C MET A 330 -32.70 -76.15 13.48
N GLU A 331 -31.69 -75.31 13.63
CA GLU A 331 -30.82 -74.84 12.55
C GLU A 331 -29.42 -75.43 12.73
N PHE A 332 -28.88 -76.02 11.67
CA PHE A 332 -27.52 -76.52 11.62
C PHE A 332 -26.76 -75.75 10.56
N SER A 333 -25.51 -75.35 10.84
CA SER A 333 -24.67 -74.60 9.90
C SER A 333 -24.24 -75.42 8.68
N GLY A 334 -24.33 -76.75 8.76
CA GLY A 334 -24.09 -77.66 7.65
C GLY A 334 -24.02 -79.11 8.10
N ALA A 335 -23.71 -80.01 7.17
CA ALA A 335 -23.70 -81.44 7.45
C ALA A 335 -22.46 -81.87 8.24
N GLN A 336 -22.66 -82.85 9.13
CA GLN A 336 -21.56 -83.47 9.88
C GLN A 336 -20.75 -84.43 9.00
N GLU A 337 -21.44 -85.13 8.11
CA GLU A 337 -20.81 -86.07 7.17
C GLU A 337 -21.41 -85.90 5.77
N CYS A 338 -20.54 -85.98 4.76
CA CYS A 338 -20.89 -85.77 3.36
C CYS A 338 -20.37 -86.92 2.50
N PHE A 339 -21.23 -87.49 1.65
CA PHE A 339 -20.84 -88.55 0.71
C PHE A 339 -21.47 -88.35 -0.66
N GLN A 340 -20.67 -88.60 -1.70
CA GLN A 340 -21.14 -88.52 -3.07
C GLN A 340 -21.89 -89.81 -3.43
N TYR A 341 -23.16 -89.69 -3.79
CA TYR A 341 -23.93 -90.83 -4.28
C TYR A 341 -23.80 -90.92 -5.80
N VAL A 342 -22.97 -91.85 -6.28
CA VAL A 342 -22.89 -92.14 -7.71
C VAL A 342 -24.13 -92.96 -8.08
N ARG A 343 -25.15 -92.31 -8.63
CA ARG A 343 -26.31 -93.02 -9.18
C ARG A 343 -25.83 -93.76 -10.43
N CYS A 344 -25.50 -95.05 -10.32
CA CYS A 344 -25.29 -95.91 -11.49
C CYS A 344 -26.66 -95.93 -12.23
N ASN A 345 -26.84 -95.09 -13.26
CA ASN A 345 -28.08 -95.00 -14.04
C ASN A 345 -28.19 -96.29 -14.86
N TRP A 346 -28.98 -97.24 -14.37
CA TRP A 346 -29.31 -98.44 -15.11
C TRP A 346 -30.29 -98.04 -16.21
N ASN A 347 -29.79 -97.54 -17.34
CA ASN A 347 -30.58 -97.53 -18.56
C ASN A 347 -30.80 -99.00 -18.94
N TYR A 348 -31.98 -99.53 -18.59
CA TYR A 348 -32.51 -100.73 -19.21
C TYR A 348 -32.71 -100.44 -20.70
N THR A 349 -31.64 -100.53 -21.48
CA THR A 349 -31.77 -100.81 -22.92
C THR A 349 -32.28 -102.23 -22.98
N GLY A 350 -33.52 -102.39 -23.42
CA GLY A 350 -34.25 -103.66 -23.44
C GLY A 350 -33.67 -104.62 -24.47
N ASP A 351 -32.43 -105.07 -24.27
CA ASP A 351 -31.89 -106.19 -25.01
C ASP A 351 -31.14 -107.17 -24.09
N THR A 352 -31.43 -108.42 -24.35
CA THR A 352 -31.32 -109.56 -23.43
C THR A 352 -29.92 -109.84 -22.84
N LYS A 353 -29.94 -110.21 -21.55
CA LYS A 353 -29.01 -111.12 -20.86
C LYS A 353 -27.50 -110.84 -21.00
N ARG A 354 -27.01 -109.81 -20.28
CA ARG A 354 -25.68 -109.87 -19.65
C ARG A 354 -25.60 -108.92 -18.45
N PHE A 355 -25.77 -109.47 -17.24
CA PHE A 355 -25.46 -108.75 -16.00
C PHE A 355 -23.95 -108.54 -15.90
N SER A 356 -23.44 -107.41 -16.41
CA SER A 356 -22.12 -106.92 -16.05
C SER A 356 -22.25 -106.06 -14.80
N ARG A 357 -21.89 -106.62 -13.64
CA ARG A 357 -21.60 -105.81 -12.44
C ARG A 357 -20.23 -105.18 -12.63
N THR A 358 -20.18 -103.93 -13.09
CA THR A 358 -19.00 -103.08 -12.92
C THR A 358 -19.42 -101.69 -12.43
N CYS A 359 -19.86 -101.56 -11.18
CA CYS A 359 -19.56 -100.33 -10.43
C CYS A 359 -18.18 -100.61 -9.79
N ARG A 360 -17.10 -100.19 -10.45
CA ARG A 360 -15.72 -100.29 -9.94
C ARG A 360 -15.56 -99.26 -8.81
N THR A 361 -15.26 -99.73 -7.60
CA THR A 361 -14.60 -98.94 -6.58
C THR A 361 -13.22 -98.52 -7.10
N TRP A 362 -12.93 -97.23 -7.11
CA TRP A 362 -11.63 -96.71 -7.54
C TRP A 362 -10.61 -96.88 -6.41
N GLY A 363 -9.84 -97.96 -6.46
CA GLY A 363 -8.53 -98.05 -5.82
C GLY A 363 -7.45 -97.65 -6.83
N ARG A 364 -6.59 -96.68 -6.49
CA ARG A 364 -5.43 -96.31 -7.31
C ARG A 364 -4.52 -97.53 -7.50
N THR A 365 -4.26 -97.90 -8.75
CA THR A 365 -2.98 -98.53 -9.12
C THR A 365 -2.33 -97.71 -10.23
N ALA A 366 -1.04 -97.46 -10.03
CA ALA A 366 -0.17 -96.84 -10.99
C ALA A 366 0.04 -97.78 -12.17
N THR A 367 -0.35 -97.36 -13.38
CA THR A 367 0.39 -97.51 -14.64
C THR A 367 -0.49 -97.05 -15.78
N GLY A 368 0.01 -96.07 -16.54
CA GLY A 368 -0.73 -95.35 -17.54
C GLY A 368 -1.21 -96.22 -18.70
N LYS A 369 -2.47 -96.01 -19.08
CA LYS A 369 -2.97 -96.07 -20.46
C LYS A 369 -4.25 -95.24 -20.55
N SER A 370 -4.35 -94.49 -21.65
CA SER A 370 -5.45 -93.61 -22.04
C SER A 370 -6.82 -94.25 -21.81
N MET A 371 -7.69 -93.52 -21.11
CA MET A 371 -9.05 -93.94 -20.80
C MET A 371 -10.00 -92.92 -21.42
N THR A 372 -10.79 -93.34 -22.40
CA THR A 372 -11.94 -92.59 -22.90
C THR A 372 -12.89 -92.33 -21.74
N GLN A 373 -13.01 -91.06 -21.37
CA GLN A 373 -13.74 -90.57 -20.21
C GLN A 373 -15.25 -90.66 -20.49
N ALA A 374 -15.91 -91.66 -19.92
CA ALA A 374 -17.36 -91.58 -19.73
C ALA A 374 -17.60 -90.64 -18.55
N VAL A 375 -17.92 -89.38 -18.83
CA VAL A 375 -18.33 -88.41 -17.82
C VAL A 375 -19.76 -88.78 -17.39
N CYS A 376 -19.88 -89.56 -16.32
CA CYS A 376 -21.13 -89.65 -15.58
C CYS A 376 -21.28 -88.33 -14.80
N GLU A 377 -22.05 -87.37 -15.33
CA GLU A 377 -22.53 -86.23 -14.55
C GLU A 377 -23.54 -86.75 -13.50
N SER A 378 -23.05 -87.32 -12.40
CA SER A 378 -23.89 -87.60 -11.23
C SER A 378 -23.97 -86.32 -10.39
N ARG A 379 -25.13 -85.64 -10.43
CA ARG A 379 -25.38 -84.36 -9.73
C ARG A 379 -25.99 -84.52 -8.33
N HIS A 380 -25.99 -85.73 -7.78
CA HIS A 380 -26.64 -86.01 -6.50
C HIS A 380 -25.61 -86.28 -5.42
N ILE A 381 -25.73 -85.53 -4.33
CA ILE A 381 -24.89 -85.64 -3.14
C ILE A 381 -25.80 -85.81 -1.95
N ALA A 382 -25.48 -86.79 -1.11
CA ALA A 382 -26.21 -87.07 0.09
C ALA A 382 -25.34 -86.69 1.29
N ALA A 383 -25.97 -86.14 2.30
CA ALA A 383 -25.32 -85.75 3.53
C ALA A 383 -26.05 -86.38 4.71
N VAL A 384 -25.31 -86.59 5.78
CA VAL A 384 -25.81 -87.18 7.02
C VAL A 384 -25.71 -86.15 8.13
N PHE A 385 -26.84 -86.02 8.81
CA PHE A 385 -26.98 -85.28 10.05
C PHE A 385 -27.27 -86.28 11.16
N GLN A 386 -26.41 -86.33 12.16
CA GLN A 386 -26.66 -87.07 13.38
C GLN A 386 -27.28 -86.10 14.40
N VAL A 387 -28.58 -86.27 14.62
CA VAL A 387 -29.29 -85.52 15.65
C VAL A 387 -29.23 -86.34 16.93
N TYR A 388 -28.39 -85.90 17.86
CA TYR A 388 -28.43 -86.42 19.22
C TYR A 388 -29.59 -85.75 19.96
N CYS A 389 -30.76 -86.37 19.92
CA CYS A 389 -31.84 -86.01 20.86
C CYS A 389 -31.43 -86.50 22.26
N PRO A 390 -31.22 -85.62 23.26
CA PRO A 390 -31.19 -86.09 24.63
C PRO A 390 -32.59 -86.60 24.99
N ILE A 391 -32.75 -87.93 25.04
CA ILE A 391 -33.93 -88.58 25.63
C ILE A 391 -33.82 -88.44 27.14
N SER A 392 -34.01 -87.23 27.66
CA SER A 392 -34.35 -86.96 29.06
C SER A 392 -34.61 -85.47 29.26
N SER A 393 -35.79 -85.02 28.86
CA SER A 393 -36.46 -83.95 29.59
C SER A 393 -37.89 -84.40 29.85
N PRO A 394 -38.32 -84.54 31.11
CA PRO A 394 -39.66 -85.01 31.43
C PRO A 394 -40.66 -83.92 31.05
N PHE A 395 -41.41 -84.13 29.98
CA PHE A 395 -42.68 -83.45 29.79
C PHE A 395 -43.65 -83.99 30.86
N SER A 396 -43.84 -83.21 31.93
CA SER A 396 -44.90 -83.45 32.91
C SER A 396 -46.25 -83.25 32.24
N LYS A 397 -46.89 -84.36 31.85
CA LYS A 397 -48.28 -84.39 31.41
C LYS A 397 -49.18 -84.23 32.64
N ILE A 398 -49.65 -83.00 32.90
CA ILE A 398 -50.69 -82.76 33.91
C ILE A 398 -52.03 -83.05 33.23
N SER A 399 -52.65 -84.19 33.55
CA SER A 399 -54.05 -84.46 33.28
C SER A 399 -54.91 -83.81 34.35
N GLY A 400 -55.60 -82.73 34.02
CA GLY A 400 -56.71 -82.17 34.81
C GLY A 400 -58.03 -82.45 34.10
N SER A 401 -58.91 -83.18 34.78
CA SER A 401 -60.26 -83.53 34.35
C SER A 401 -61.27 -82.54 34.93
N ASN A 402 -62.15 -82.06 34.05
CA ASN A 402 -63.52 -81.56 34.23
C ASN A 402 -63.88 -80.44 35.24
N ASP A 403 -64.70 -79.56 34.66
CA ASP A 403 -65.86 -78.81 35.17
C ASP A 403 -65.70 -77.40 35.78
N ASP A 404 -66.46 -76.53 35.11
CA ASP A 404 -67.20 -75.34 35.54
C ASP A 404 -66.56 -73.95 35.74
N HIS A 405 -67.14 -73.06 34.92
CA HIS A 405 -67.51 -71.65 35.14
C HIS A 405 -66.45 -70.56 35.43
N VAL A 406 -66.37 -69.63 34.46
CA VAL A 406 -66.49 -68.15 34.57
C VAL A 406 -65.90 -67.50 35.82
N GLN A 407 -64.82 -66.72 35.66
CA GLN A 407 -64.78 -65.27 35.90
C GLN A 407 -63.39 -64.68 35.62
N THR A 408 -63.38 -63.56 34.93
CA THR A 408 -62.26 -62.61 34.73
C THR A 408 -61.71 -62.08 36.06
N PHE A 409 -60.39 -62.05 36.26
CA PHE A 409 -59.69 -60.96 36.98
C PHE A 409 -58.19 -60.87 36.63
N LYS A 410 -57.72 -59.63 36.48
CA LYS A 410 -56.32 -59.17 36.33
C LYS A 410 -55.56 -59.29 37.65
N LEU A 411 -54.30 -59.75 37.58
CA LEU A 411 -53.11 -59.39 38.40
C LEU A 411 -52.03 -60.43 37.99
N GLY A 412 -50.83 -60.10 37.51
CA GLY A 412 -49.92 -59.08 38.01
C GLY A 412 -49.02 -59.67 39.09
N ARG A 413 -48.03 -60.51 38.72
CA ARG A 413 -46.68 -60.57 39.31
C ARG A 413 -45.84 -61.70 38.69
N SER A 414 -44.59 -61.32 38.42
CA SER A 414 -43.47 -62.11 37.96
C SER A 414 -43.08 -63.20 38.95
N LEU A 415 -42.91 -64.43 38.44
CA LEU A 415 -42.16 -65.51 39.08
C LEU A 415 -41.48 -66.28 37.95
N GLY A 416 -40.16 -66.17 37.87
CA GLY A 416 -39.37 -66.78 36.80
C GLY A 416 -37.95 -66.26 36.77
N ASP A 417 -37.27 -66.33 37.92
CA ASP A 417 -35.85 -66.04 38.04
C ASP A 417 -35.04 -66.99 37.15
N LYS A 418 -34.21 -66.42 36.28
CA LYS A 418 -33.16 -67.12 35.54
C LYS A 418 -31.84 -66.89 36.26
N TYR A 419 -31.16 -67.97 36.62
CA TYR A 419 -29.80 -67.91 37.15
C TYR A 419 -28.82 -67.69 35.99
N TYR A 420 -28.06 -66.59 36.03
CA TYR A 420 -26.94 -66.33 35.14
C TYR A 420 -25.63 -66.41 35.95
N ALA A 421 -24.65 -67.16 35.44
CA ALA A 421 -23.28 -67.12 35.94
C ALA A 421 -22.58 -65.88 35.35
N VAL A 422 -22.15 -64.96 36.22
CA VAL A 422 -21.45 -63.73 35.83
C VAL A 422 -19.95 -63.98 35.90
N HIS A 423 -19.26 -63.87 34.76
CA HIS A 423 -17.80 -63.88 34.66
C HIS A 423 -17.33 -62.44 34.46
N PHE A 424 -16.51 -61.92 35.39
CA PHE A 424 -15.88 -60.60 35.29
C PHE A 424 -14.44 -60.77 34.79
N GLU A 425 -14.10 -60.14 33.67
CA GLU A 425 -12.71 -59.79 33.35
C GLU A 425 -12.63 -58.30 33.00
N SER A 426 -11.80 -57.62 33.76
CA SER A 426 -11.40 -56.22 33.67
C SER A 426 -10.23 -56.05 32.69
N ASN A 427 -10.31 -55.07 31.79
CA ASN A 427 -9.24 -54.13 31.44
C ASN A 427 -9.61 -53.36 30.15
N PHE A 428 -9.88 -52.05 30.27
CA PHE A 428 -9.69 -51.10 29.18
C PHE A 428 -9.16 -49.78 29.74
N LEU A 429 -8.04 -49.36 29.16
CA LEU A 429 -7.43 -48.05 29.25
C LEU A 429 -7.48 -47.49 27.83
N ILE A 430 -8.24 -46.42 27.59
CA ILE A 430 -8.17 -45.62 26.36
C ILE A 430 -8.25 -44.14 26.76
N VAL A 431 -7.39 -43.39 26.07
CA VAL A 431 -7.22 -41.92 26.02
C VAL A 431 -8.50 -41.21 25.59
#